data_AF-A0A128A412-F1
#
_entry.id   AF-A0A128A412-F1
#
_cell.length_a   1.000
_cell.length_b   1.000
_cell.length_c   1.000
_cell.angle_alpha   90.00
_cell.angle_beta   90.00
_cell.angle_gamma   90.00
#
_symmetry.space_group_name_H-M   'P 1'
#
loop_
_entity.id
_entity.type
_entity.pdbx_description
1 polymer ?
#
loop_
_entity_poly.entity_id
_entity_poly.type
_entity_poly.pdbx_seq_one_letter_code
_entity_poly.pdbx_strand_id
1 'polypeptide(L)'
;MMPFFLDLWGCIPELSKNCTDMTNASSTYLGVIMGVIVGSIVSWWIYNRQKRTSEQQDKILSRIEYLEKNHSDILKKLADFDDKHESSFDAIQELDRKIDVLLKKDQDSK
;
A
#
# COMPACT_ATOMS: atom_id res chain seq x y z
N MET A 1 -13.74 -51.74 23.83
CA MET A 1 -13.85 -50.26 23.80
C MET A 1 -13.80 -49.74 22.36
N MET A 2 -14.51 -50.43 21.46
CA MET A 2 -14.63 -50.10 20.04
C MET A 2 -16.09 -50.23 19.49
N PRO A 3 -17.18 -50.30 20.30
CA PRO A 3 -18.54 -50.23 19.72
C PRO A 3 -19.11 -48.79 19.66
N PHE A 4 -18.67 -47.86 20.50
CA PHE A 4 -19.26 -46.50 20.57
C PHE A 4 -19.02 -45.63 19.33
N PHE A 5 -17.89 -45.80 18.64
CA PHE A 5 -17.60 -45.03 17.42
C PHE A 5 -18.38 -45.55 16.21
N LEU A 6 -18.75 -46.84 16.20
CA LEU A 6 -19.54 -47.44 15.13
C LEU A 6 -21.04 -47.17 15.32
N ASP A 7 -21.53 -47.14 16.57
CA ASP A 7 -22.92 -46.73 16.88
C ASP A 7 -23.21 -45.27 16.51
N LEU A 8 -22.20 -44.40 16.54
CA LEU A 8 -22.35 -43.00 16.10
C LEU A 8 -22.44 -42.86 14.57
N TRP A 9 -21.99 -43.87 13.81
CA TRP A 9 -21.73 -43.72 12.38
C TRP A 9 -22.66 -44.54 11.46
N GLY A 10 -23.40 -45.49 12.00
CA GLY A 10 -24.47 -46.14 11.25
C GLY A 10 -24.91 -47.44 11.92
N CYS A 11 -26.22 -47.64 12.02
CA CYS A 11 -26.77 -48.85 12.59
C CYS A 11 -27.44 -49.70 11.52
N ILE A 12 -27.21 -51.02 11.56
CA ILE A 12 -27.83 -51.99 10.66
C ILE A 12 -29.12 -52.49 11.33
N PRO A 13 -30.31 -52.20 10.77
CA PRO A 13 -31.60 -52.51 11.40
C PRO A 13 -31.87 -54.03 11.55
N GLU A 14 -31.16 -54.86 10.78
CA GLU A 14 -31.24 -56.33 10.84
C GLU A 14 -30.64 -56.92 12.14
N LEU A 15 -29.73 -56.20 12.83
CA LEU A 15 -29.09 -56.67 14.06
C LEU A 15 -29.69 -56.03 15.34
N SER A 16 -30.45 -54.94 15.21
CA SER A 16 -30.94 -54.13 16.32
C SER A 16 -32.36 -53.60 16.04
N LYS A 17 -33.35 -54.17 16.73
CA LYS A 17 -34.78 -53.82 16.57
C LYS A 17 -35.15 -52.39 16.99
N ASN A 18 -34.24 -51.66 17.64
CA ASN A 18 -34.48 -50.30 18.16
C ASN A 18 -33.63 -49.23 17.44
N CYS A 19 -33.00 -49.55 16.31
CA CYS A 19 -32.24 -48.58 15.55
C CYS A 19 -33.10 -47.83 14.54
N THR A 20 -33.20 -46.52 14.73
CA THR A 20 -33.66 -45.60 13.70
C THR A 20 -32.45 -45.17 12.88
N ASP A 21 -32.44 -45.40 11.57
CA ASP A 21 -31.34 -45.02 10.69
C ASP A 21 -31.18 -43.49 10.65
N MET A 22 -30.27 -42.96 11.46
CA MET A 22 -29.95 -41.52 11.55
C MET A 22 -28.69 -41.14 10.75
N THR A 23 -28.14 -42.07 9.96
CA THR A 23 -26.86 -41.92 9.23
C THR A 23 -26.85 -40.73 8.25
N ASN A 24 -28.00 -40.42 7.64
CA ASN A 24 -28.13 -39.29 6.71
C ASN A 24 -28.18 -37.92 7.42
N ALA A 25 -28.79 -37.85 8.61
CA ALA A 25 -28.88 -36.62 9.37
C ALA A 25 -27.54 -36.29 10.06
N SER A 26 -26.87 -37.30 10.65
CA SER A 26 -25.62 -37.09 11.39
C SER A 26 -24.47 -36.62 10.49
N SER A 27 -24.36 -37.18 9.28
CA SER A 27 -23.35 -36.77 8.30
C SER A 27 -23.54 -35.32 7.82
N THR A 28 -24.78 -34.86 7.71
CA THR A 28 -25.09 -33.46 7.36
C THR A 28 -24.62 -32.50 8.44
N TYR A 29 -24.92 -32.76 9.72
CA TYR A 29 -24.49 -31.90 10.83
C TYR A 29 -22.96 -31.88 10.99
N LEU A 30 -22.31 -33.03 10.87
CA LEU A 30 -20.84 -33.11 10.90
C LEU A 30 -20.20 -32.34 9.74
N GLY A 31 -20.78 -32.44 8.55
CA GLY A 31 -20.34 -31.69 7.36
C GLY A 31 -20.45 -30.18 7.55
N VAL A 32 -21.56 -29.69 8.12
CA VAL A 32 -21.76 -28.26 8.42
C VAL A 32 -20.73 -27.75 9.43
N ILE A 33 -20.53 -28.49 10.54
CA ILE A 33 -19.56 -28.09 11.57
C ILE A 33 -18.15 -28.02 10.99
N MET A 34 -17.74 -29.04 10.23
CA MET A 34 -16.42 -29.07 9.62
C MET A 34 -16.26 -27.99 8.54
N GLY A 35 -17.30 -27.74 7.75
CA GLY A 35 -17.33 -26.66 6.76
C GLY A 35 -17.14 -25.28 7.39
N VAL A 36 -17.80 -25.01 8.53
CA VAL A 36 -17.64 -23.74 9.27
C VAL A 36 -16.21 -23.58 9.78
N ILE A 37 -15.61 -24.64 10.32
CA ILE A 37 -14.22 -24.60 10.82
C ILE A 37 -13.24 -24.31 9.69
N VAL A 38 -13.35 -25.02 8.56
CA VAL A 38 -12.46 -24.79 7.41
C VAL A 38 -12.67 -23.41 6.81
N GLY A 39 -13.93 -22.98 6.64
CA GLY A 39 -14.27 -21.67 6.11
C GLY A 39 -13.74 -20.52 6.96
N SER A 40 -13.80 -20.64 8.29
CA SER A 40 -13.27 -19.64 9.21
C SER A 40 -11.74 -19.57 9.19
N ILE A 41 -11.03 -20.71 9.09
CA ILE A 41 -9.57 -20.74 8.95
C ILE A 41 -9.12 -20.06 7.65
N VAL A 42 -9.74 -20.40 6.52
CA VAL A 42 -9.39 -19.82 5.21
C VAL A 42 -9.68 -18.31 5.19
N SER A 43 -10.83 -17.90 5.70
CA SER A 43 -11.20 -16.47 5.79
C SER A 43 -10.22 -15.69 6.66
N TRP A 44 -9.83 -16.26 7.80
CA TRP A 44 -8.83 -15.64 8.68
C TRP A 44 -7.45 -15.54 8.00
N TRP A 45 -7.04 -16.59 7.28
CA TRP A 45 -5.78 -16.58 6.54
C TRP A 45 -5.75 -15.48 5.46
N ILE A 46 -6.82 -15.34 4.68
CA ILE A 46 -6.96 -14.29 3.67
C ILE A 46 -6.90 -12.90 4.31
N TYR A 47 -7.67 -12.68 5.38
CA TYR A 47 -7.69 -11.39 6.09
C TYR A 47 -6.30 -11.02 6.63
N ASN A 48 -5.61 -11.96 7.27
CA ASN A 48 -4.29 -11.72 7.84
C ASN A 48 -3.23 -11.44 6.76
N ARG A 49 -3.36 -12.08 5.59
CA ARG A 49 -2.50 -11.81 4.44
C ARG A 49 -2.75 -10.40 3.86
N GLN A 50 -4.01 -10.03 3.66
CA GLN A 50 -4.36 -8.71 3.12
C GLN A 50 -3.95 -7.57 4.05
N LYS A 51 -4.15 -7.72 5.36
CA LYS A 51 -3.78 -6.73 6.37
C LYS A 51 -2.28 -6.41 6.35
N ARG A 52 -1.42 -7.41 6.16
CA ARG A 52 0.03 -7.19 6.03
C ARG A 52 0.39 -6.42 4.76
N THR A 53 -0.34 -6.64 3.67
CA THR A 53 -0.11 -5.91 2.41
C THR A 53 -0.59 -4.47 2.49
N SER A 54 -1.74 -4.19 3.12
CA SER A 54 -2.24 -2.81 3.29
C SER A 54 -1.28 -1.96 4.13
N GLU A 55 -0.73 -2.52 5.22
CA GLU A 55 0.25 -1.81 6.06
C GLU A 55 1.54 -1.45 5.31
N GLN A 56 1.95 -2.26 4.33
CA GLN A 56 3.10 -1.93 3.48
C GLN A 56 2.76 -0.89 2.42
N GLN A 57 1.58 -0.98 1.82
CA GLN A 57 1.11 0.00 0.84
C GLN A 57 0.95 1.39 1.45
N ASP A 58 0.41 1.52 2.67
CA ASP A 58 0.27 2.80 3.36
C ASP A 58 1.62 3.48 3.62
N LYS A 59 2.65 2.70 3.99
CA LYS A 59 4.01 3.22 4.19
C LYS A 59 4.63 3.71 2.89
N ILE A 60 4.39 3.01 1.78
CA ILE A 60 4.88 3.41 0.46
C ILE A 60 4.16 4.67 0.00
N LEU A 61 2.84 4.74 0.17
CA LEU A 61 2.03 5.89 -0.23
C LEU A 61 2.44 7.16 0.52
N SER A 62 2.64 7.07 1.84
CA SER A 62 3.13 8.20 2.66
C SER A 62 4.54 8.66 2.25
N ARG A 63 5.42 7.73 1.86
CA ARG A 63 6.75 8.07 1.37
C ARG A 63 6.69 8.76 0.00
N ILE A 64 5.79 8.34 -0.89
CA ILE A 64 5.58 8.97 -2.20
C ILE A 64 5.03 10.39 -2.02
N GLU A 65 4.03 10.59 -1.16
CA GLU A 65 3.46 11.90 -0.86
C GLU A 65 4.50 12.87 -0.30
N TYR A 66 5.37 12.40 0.62
CA TYR A 66 6.48 13.18 1.14
C TYR A 66 7.49 13.56 0.05
N LEU A 67 7.80 12.63 -0.85
CA LEU A 67 8.74 12.86 -1.95
C LEU A 67 8.20 13.86 -2.98
N GLU A 68 6.90 13.77 -3.30
CA GLU A 68 6.19 14.72 -4.16
C GLU A 68 6.19 16.13 -3.56
N LYS A 69 5.92 16.25 -2.25
CA LYS A 69 5.97 17.55 -1.56
C LYS A 69 7.36 18.17 -1.61
N ASN A 70 8.42 17.39 -1.39
CA ASN A 70 9.79 17.88 -1.48
C ASN A 70 10.18 18.27 -2.91
N HIS A 71 9.75 17.50 -3.92
CA HIS A 71 9.95 17.87 -5.32
C HIS A 71 9.27 19.19 -5.66
N SER A 72 8.06 19.44 -5.15
CA SER A 72 7.36 20.72 -5.36
C SER A 72 8.11 21.90 -4.73
N ASP A 73 8.72 21.72 -3.56
CA ASP A 73 9.52 22.76 -2.89
C ASP A 73 10.85 23.02 -3.61
N ILE A 74 11.49 21.96 -4.13
CA ILE A 74 12.70 22.07 -4.95
C ILE A 74 12.39 22.82 -6.25
N LEU A 75 11.30 22.48 -6.95
CA LEU A 75 10.88 23.17 -8.17
C LEU A 75 10.56 24.65 -7.90
N LYS A 76 9.91 24.95 -6.77
CA LYS A 76 9.61 26.33 -6.37
C LYS A 76 10.88 27.13 -6.05
N LYS A 77 11.84 26.52 -5.34
CA LYS A 77 13.15 27.13 -5.09
C LYS A 77 13.96 27.31 -6.37
N LEU A 78 13.86 26.37 -7.32
CA LEU A 78 14.52 26.49 -8.61
C LEU A 78 13.95 27.68 -9.40
N ALA A 79 12.62 27.83 -9.43
CA ALA A 79 11.95 28.95 -10.08
C ALA A 79 12.32 30.30 -9.42
N ASP A 80 12.36 30.37 -8.09
CA ASP A 80 12.76 31.60 -7.35
C ASP A 80 14.25 31.93 -7.55
N PHE A 81 15.08 30.93 -7.81
CA PHE A 81 16.50 31.10 -8.10
C PHE A 81 16.73 31.59 -9.54
N ASP A 82 15.97 31.07 -10.50
CA ASP A 82 16.04 31.48 -11.91
C ASP A 82 15.62 32.95 -12.08
N ASP A 83 14.53 33.36 -11.43
CA ASP A 83 14.01 34.73 -11.43
C ASP A 83 15.04 35.74 -10.84
N LYS A 84 15.72 35.34 -9.76
CA LYS A 84 16.81 36.15 -9.17
C LYS A 84 18.06 36.21 -10.04
N HIS A 85 18.33 35.16 -10.81
CA HIS A 85 19.45 35.13 -11.73
C HIS A 85 19.24 36.09 -12.90
N GLU A 86 18.02 36.18 -13.44
CA GLU A 86 17.68 37.15 -14.50
C GLU A 86 17.92 38.59 -14.04
N SER A 87 17.45 38.96 -12.84
CA SER A 87 17.73 40.28 -12.25
C SER A 87 19.23 40.56 -12.03
N SER A 88 20.00 39.53 -11.69
CA SER A 88 21.45 39.67 -11.50
C SER A 88 22.19 39.84 -12.82
N PHE A 89 21.74 39.16 -13.89
CA PHE A 89 22.29 39.31 -15.23
C PHE A 89 22.04 40.69 -15.82
N ASP A 90 20.84 41.25 -15.64
CA ASP A 90 20.53 42.63 -16.07
C ASP A 90 21.42 43.65 -15.37
N ALA A 91 21.64 43.49 -14.07
CA ALA A 91 22.53 44.37 -13.31
C ALA A 91 23.98 44.27 -13.78
N ILE A 92 24.46 43.07 -14.13
CA ILE A 92 25.81 42.88 -14.69
C ILE A 92 25.91 43.56 -16.06
N GLN A 93 24.90 43.42 -16.93
CA GLN A 93 24.90 44.05 -18.25
C GLN A 93 24.86 45.58 -18.16
N GLU A 94 24.11 46.13 -17.20
CA GLU A 94 24.10 47.58 -16.98
C GLU A 94 25.45 48.09 -16.45
N LEU A 95 26.13 47.30 -15.60
CA LEU A 95 27.49 47.60 -15.15
C LEU A 95 28.49 47.60 -16.30
N ASP A 96 28.46 46.56 -17.14
CA ASP A 96 29.34 46.42 -18.32
C ASP A 96 29.20 47.61 -19.25
N ARG A 97 27.96 48.02 -19.55
CA ARG A 97 27.67 49.22 -20.35
C ARG A 97 28.22 50.50 -19.72
N LYS A 98 28.14 50.64 -18.38
CA LYS A 98 28.70 51.80 -17.66
C LYS A 98 30.23 51.82 -17.74
N ILE A 99 30.88 50.66 -17.62
CA ILE A 99 32.33 50.50 -17.76
C ILE A 99 32.78 50.88 -19.17
N ASP A 100 32.07 50.42 -20.20
CA ASP A 100 32.35 50.73 -21.61
C ASP A 100 32.25 52.23 -21.92
N VAL A 101 31.25 52.92 -21.33
CA VAL A 101 31.09 54.37 -21.48
C VAL A 101 32.20 55.13 -20.77
N LEU A 102 32.65 54.67 -19.61
CA LEU A 102 33.76 55.28 -18.89
C LEU A 102 35.09 55.08 -19.63
N LEU A 103 35.35 53.88 -20.17
CA LEU A 103 36.54 53.59 -20.98
C LEU A 103 36.62 54.45 -22.24
N LYS A 104 35.50 54.64 -22.95
CA LYS A 104 35.45 55.54 -24.12
C LYS A 104 35.76 56.99 -23.74
N LYS A 105 35.19 57.48 -22.64
CA LYS A 105 35.45 58.85 -22.15
C LYS A 105 36.92 59.05 -21.76
N ASP A 106 37.57 58.04 -21.19
CA ASP A 106 38.98 58.11 -20.81
C ASP A 106 39.91 58.10 -22.03
N GLN A 107 39.55 57.34 -23.09
CA GLN A 107 40.26 57.37 -24.38
C GLN A 107 40.07 58.68 -25.15
N ASP A 108 38.89 59.28 -25.14
CA ASP A 108 38.62 60.56 -25.81
C ASP A 108 39.22 61.77 -25.05
N SER A 109 39.57 61.60 -23.77
CA SER A 109 40.17 62.64 -22.92
C SER A 109 41.71 62.68 -22.98
N LYS A 110 42.34 61.81 -23.79
CA LYS A 110 43.80 61.66 -23.92
C LYS A 110 44.29 62.08 -25.30
#